data_AF-A0A8T0U6J4-F1
#
_entry.id   AF-A0A8T0U6J4-F1
#
_cell.length_a   1.000
_cell.length_b   1.000
_cell.length_c   1.000
_cell.angle_alpha   90.00
_cell.angle_beta   90.00
_cell.angle_gamma   90.00
#
_symmetry.space_group_name_H-M   'P 1'
#
loop_
_entity.id
_entity.type
_entity.pdbx_description
1 polymer ?
#
loop_
_entity_poly.entity_id
_entity_poly.type
_entity_poly.pdbx_seq_one_letter_code
_entity_poly.pdbx_strand_id
1 'polypeptide(L)'
;MNENKIELYAAYGKVMNCGGGGSCGTCIVEILDGKELLNERTNTENRYLKKKPESWRLACQTIVGNKENSGKVVVQRLPQWKQ
;
A
#
# COMPACT_ATOMS: atom_id res chain seq x y z
N MET A 1 -4.17 -25.30 -3.32
CA MET A 1 -5.07 -24.24 -2.80
C MET A 1 -4.18 -23.26 -2.05
N ASN A 2 -4.22 -21.96 -2.37
CA ASN A 2 -3.30 -20.98 -1.75
C ASN A 2 -3.94 -20.42 -0.47
N GLU A 3 -3.39 -20.77 0.69
CA GLU A 3 -4.03 -20.66 2.00
C GLU A 3 -3.94 -19.28 2.68
N ASN A 4 -3.34 -18.28 2.04
CA ASN A 4 -3.15 -16.94 2.65
C ASN A 4 -3.65 -15.80 1.74
N LYS A 5 -4.90 -15.86 1.28
CA LYS A 5 -5.51 -14.75 0.53
C LYS A 5 -5.96 -13.64 1.48
N ILE A 6 -5.08 -12.70 1.77
CA ILE A 6 -5.44 -11.45 2.44
C ILE A 6 -6.13 -10.54 1.41
N GLU A 7 -7.36 -10.12 1.72
CA GLU A 7 -8.12 -9.21 0.86
C GLU A 7 -7.57 -7.78 0.95
N LEU A 8 -6.99 -7.31 -0.16
CA LEU A 8 -6.38 -5.98 -0.27
C LEU A 8 -7.38 -4.92 -0.73
N TYR A 9 -8.37 -5.28 -1.56
CA TYR A 9 -9.20 -4.30 -2.25
C TYR A 9 -10.58 -4.17 -1.60
N ALA A 10 -10.98 -2.93 -1.33
CA ALA A 10 -12.30 -2.58 -0.84
C ALA A 10 -13.32 -2.52 -1.98
N ALA A 11 -14.49 -3.15 -1.80
CA ALA A 11 -15.69 -3.00 -2.66
C ALA A 11 -15.36 -3.05 -4.17
N TYR A 12 -15.65 -1.96 -4.90
CA TYR A 12 -15.39 -1.83 -6.33
C TYR A 12 -13.92 -1.94 -6.73
N GLY A 13 -12.99 -1.73 -5.79
CA GLY A 13 -11.56 -1.95 -6.01
C GLY A 13 -11.23 -3.37 -6.46
N LYS A 14 -12.05 -4.37 -6.11
CA LYS A 14 -11.85 -5.76 -6.55
C LYS A 14 -11.99 -5.94 -8.06
N VAL A 15 -12.83 -5.14 -8.70
CA VAL A 15 -13.11 -5.21 -10.15
C VAL A 15 -12.27 -4.19 -10.92
N MET A 16 -12.03 -3.02 -10.32
CA MET A 16 -11.36 -1.89 -10.99
C MET A 16 -9.85 -1.81 -10.71
N ASN A 17 -9.25 -2.81 -10.04
CA ASN A 17 -7.82 -2.78 -9.77
C ASN A 17 -7.01 -2.93 -11.06
N CYS A 18 -5.87 -2.24 -11.11
CA CYS A 18 -4.95 -2.26 -12.25
C CYS A 18 -3.89 -3.38 -12.19
N GLY A 19 -4.07 -4.40 -11.34
CA GLY A 19 -3.09 -5.48 -11.18
C GLY A 19 -1.69 -5.04 -10.71
N GLY A 20 -1.55 -3.83 -10.17
CA GLY A 20 -0.28 -3.28 -9.71
C GLY A 20 0.37 -2.24 -10.62
N GLY A 21 -0.25 -1.87 -11.74
CA GLY A 21 0.28 -0.87 -12.69
C GLY A 21 0.27 0.60 -12.22
N GLY A 22 -0.18 0.90 -11.00
CA GLY A 22 -0.15 2.26 -10.45
C GLY A 22 -1.17 3.23 -11.05
N SER A 23 -2.24 2.77 -11.69
CA SER A 23 -3.22 3.64 -12.37
C SER A 23 -4.62 3.69 -11.74
N CYS A 24 -4.88 2.88 -10.70
CA CYS A 24 -6.23 2.77 -10.09
C CYS A 24 -6.35 3.41 -8.70
N GLY A 25 -5.27 3.49 -7.93
CA GLY A 25 -5.29 3.98 -6.55
C GLY A 25 -6.09 3.12 -5.55
N THR A 26 -6.39 1.85 -5.86
CA THR A 26 -7.28 1.02 -5.03
C THR A 26 -6.55 0.14 -4.00
N CYS A 27 -5.24 -0.05 -4.10
CA CYS A 27 -4.41 -0.87 -3.21
C CYS A 27 -3.93 -0.12 -1.95
N ILE A 28 -4.82 0.64 -1.32
CA ILE A 28 -4.46 1.54 -0.21
C ILE A 28 -4.19 0.74 1.06
N VAL A 29 -3.03 1.00 1.66
CA VAL A 29 -2.60 0.43 2.94
C VAL A 29 -2.06 1.51 3.85
N GLU A 30 -1.97 1.23 5.15
CA GLU A 30 -1.27 2.07 6.11
C GLU A 30 -0.06 1.32 6.67
N ILE A 31 1.08 1.99 6.72
CA ILE A 31 2.30 1.50 7.34
C ILE A 31 2.25 1.86 8.82
N LEU A 32 2.17 0.84 9.68
CA LEU A 32 2.16 1.00 11.13
C LEU A 32 3.58 1.01 11.71
N ASP A 33 4.51 0.31 11.07
CA ASP A 33 5.91 0.19 11.49
C ASP A 33 6.81 -0.13 10.28
N GLY A 34 8.08 0.29 10.33
CA GLY A 34 9.07 0.05 9.26
C GLY A 34 9.01 1.01 8.06
N LYS A 35 8.58 2.27 8.25
CA LYS A 35 8.50 3.28 7.16
C LYS A 35 9.88 3.60 6.56
N GLU A 36 10.92 3.58 7.38
CA GLU A 36 12.33 3.80 7.03
C GLU A 36 12.90 2.73 6.09
N LEU A 37 12.27 1.56 6.02
CA LEU A 37 12.63 0.51 5.10
C LEU A 37 12.02 0.70 3.71
N LEU A 38 11.19 1.72 3.50
CA LEU A 38 10.44 1.90 2.26
C LEU A 38 11.06 2.98 1.38
N ASN A 39 10.84 2.87 0.08
CA ASN A 39 11.06 3.99 -0.82
C ASN A 39 10.18 5.19 -0.44
N GLU A 40 10.63 6.40 -0.81
CA GLU A 40 9.80 7.60 -0.78
C GLU A 40 8.53 7.43 -1.62
N ARG A 41 7.51 8.23 -1.30
CA ARG A 41 6.25 8.20 -2.05
C ARG A 41 6.49 8.55 -3.52
N THR A 42 5.96 7.71 -4.40
CA THR A 42 6.03 7.98 -5.84
C THR A 42 5.09 9.11 -6.24
N ASN A 43 5.27 9.68 -7.44
CA ASN A 43 4.36 10.69 -8.00
C ASN A 43 2.89 10.19 -8.06
N THR A 44 2.71 8.90 -8.36
CA THR A 44 1.41 8.23 -8.33
C THR A 44 0.80 8.26 -6.93
N GLU A 45 1.58 7.92 -5.91
CA GLU A 45 1.11 7.98 -4.52
C GLU A 45 0.77 9.40 -4.10
N ASN A 46 1.60 10.39 -4.45
CA ASN A 46 1.35 11.80 -4.16
C ASN A 46 0.05 12.31 -4.81
N ARG A 47 -0.31 11.78 -5.99
CA ARG A 47 -1.57 12.09 -6.67
C ARG A 47 -2.78 11.47 -5.96
N TYR A 48 -2.77 10.15 -5.72
CA TYR A 48 -3.95 9.44 -5.20
C TYR A 48 -4.16 9.61 -3.69
N LEU A 49 -3.08 9.77 -2.92
CA LEU A 49 -3.10 9.91 -1.47
C LEU A 49 -3.03 11.38 -1.04
N LYS A 50 -3.35 12.31 -1.94
CA LYS A 50 -3.41 13.74 -1.63
C LYS A 50 -4.35 13.96 -0.44
N LYS A 51 -3.88 14.70 0.56
CA LYS A 51 -4.58 14.98 1.84
C LYS A 51 -4.81 13.75 2.74
N LYS A 52 -4.15 12.61 2.49
CA LYS A 52 -4.17 11.45 3.39
C LYS A 52 -2.93 11.46 4.31
N PRO A 53 -2.98 10.83 5.49
CA PRO A 53 -1.84 10.73 6.40
C PRO A 53 -0.60 10.20 5.68
N GLU A 54 0.59 10.63 6.07
CA GLU A 54 1.84 10.19 5.43
C GLU A 54 2.09 8.68 5.54
N SER A 55 1.55 8.04 6.59
CA SER A 55 1.63 6.60 6.79
C SER A 55 0.92 5.79 5.70
N TRP A 56 0.02 6.41 4.94
CA TRP A 56 -0.72 5.71 3.89
C TRP A 56 0.15 5.49 2.66
N ARG A 57 0.00 4.35 2.02
CA ARG A 57 0.74 3.98 0.80
C ARG A 57 -0.17 3.27 -0.18
N LEU A 58 0.22 3.28 -1.45
CA LEU A 58 -0.28 2.32 -2.43
C LEU A 58 0.63 1.10 -2.37
N ALA A 59 0.09 -0.06 -1.98
CA ALA A 59 0.89 -1.27 -1.80
C ALA A 59 1.69 -1.63 -3.07
N CYS A 60 1.12 -1.41 -4.25
CA CYS A 60 1.81 -1.71 -5.52
C CYS A 60 2.92 -0.71 -5.91
N GLN A 61 3.07 0.40 -5.20
CA GLN A 61 4.12 1.41 -5.44
C GLN A 61 5.12 1.47 -4.29
N THR A 62 4.93 0.61 -3.29
CA THR A 62 5.77 0.53 -2.10
C THR A 62 6.78 -0.59 -2.27
N ILE A 63 8.06 -0.22 -2.32
CA ILE A 63 9.18 -1.14 -2.38
C ILE A 63 9.78 -1.22 -0.98
N VAL A 64 9.98 -2.45 -0.50
CA VAL A 64 10.62 -2.73 0.78
C VAL A 64 12.10 -3.01 0.56
N GLY A 65 12.92 -2.25 1.24
CA GLY A 65 14.37 -2.33 1.26
C GLY A 65 15.06 -1.74 0.04
N ASN A 66 16.38 -1.68 0.11
CA ASN A 66 17.25 -1.16 -0.95
C ASN A 66 18.43 -2.09 -1.28
N LYS A 67 18.34 -3.37 -0.86
CA LYS A 67 19.40 -4.42 -0.90
C LYS A 67 20.51 -4.29 0.14
N GLU A 68 20.59 -3.18 0.86
CA GLU A 68 21.61 -2.95 1.90
C GLU A 68 21.03 -3.04 3.31
N ASN A 69 19.70 -3.01 3.44
CA ASN A 69 19.00 -3.10 4.72
C ASN A 69 18.02 -4.28 4.75
N SER A 70 17.65 -4.67 5.97
CA SER A 70 16.60 -5.65 6.23
C SER A 70 15.88 -5.29 7.52
N GLY A 71 14.63 -5.73 7.65
CA GLY A 71 13.83 -5.44 8.82
C GLY A 71 12.38 -5.91 8.64
N LYS A 72 11.51 -5.47 9.53
CA LYS A 72 10.10 -5.84 9.55
C LYS A 72 9.26 -4.62 9.20
N VAL A 73 8.27 -4.82 8.32
CA VAL A 73 7.24 -3.82 8.02
C VAL A 73 5.90 -4.36 8.54
N VAL A 74 5.15 -3.52 9.27
CA VAL A 74 3.80 -3.85 9.73
C VAL A 74 2.80 -3.03 8.92
N VAL A 75 1.90 -3.72 8.23
CA VAL A 75 0.96 -3.11 7.28
C VAL A 75 -0.48 -3.38 7.69
N GLN A 76 -1.27 -2.32 7.78
CA GLN A 76 -2.72 -2.39 7.92
C GLN A 76 -3.38 -2.27 6.55
N ARG A 77 -4.21 -3.25 6.20
CA ARG A 77 -5.08 -3.19 5.01
C ARG A 77 -6.31 -2.31 5.26
N LEU A 78 -6.84 -1.71 4.20
CA LEU A 78 -8.10 -0.95 4.23
C LEU A 78 -8.17 0.11 5.35
N PRO A 79 -7.16 1.00 5.49
CA PRO A 79 -7.12 1.98 6.57
C PRO A 79 -8.28 2.97 6.54
N GLN A 80 -8.96 3.11 5.39
CA GLN A 80 -10.16 3.92 5.22
C GLN A 80 -11.36 3.40 6.04
N TRP A 81 -11.33 2.14 6.48
CA TRP A 81 -12.41 1.49 7.21
C TRP A 81 -12.01 1.17 8.66
N LYS A 82 -10.93 1.77 9.16
CA LYS A 82 -10.69 1.83 10.60
C LYS A 82 -11.86 2.58 11.24
N GLN A 83 -12.49 1.96 12.23
CA GLN A 83 -13.33 2.66 13.21
C GLN A 83 -12.45 3.55 14.07
#